data_AF-A0A7Y2ZJ02-F1
#
_entry.id   AF-A0A7Y2ZJ02-F1
#
_cell.length_a   1.000
_cell.length_b   1.000
_cell.length_c   1.000
_cell.angle_alpha   90.00
_cell.angle_beta   90.00
_cell.angle_gamma   90.00
#
_symmetry.space_group_name_H-M   'P 1'
#
loop_
_entity.id
_entity.type
_entity.pdbx_description
1 polymer ?
#
loop_
_entity_poly.entity_id
_entity_poly.type
_entity_poly.pdbx_seq_one_letter_code
_entity_poly.pdbx_strand_id
1 'polypeptide(L)'
;TEAEFRAALRREGVEGAEPFLARLAWLLPDRPLGPEMERVLRARYLRGADLWHVACALYLAEDPAEVDFVTLDEEQRAAAQAVGFRVPN
;
A
#
# COMPACT_ATOMS: atom_id res chain seq x y z
N THR A 1 -1.22 -6.38 -1.71
CA THR A 1 -2.06 -7.19 -0.79
C THR A 1 -1.39 -8.54 -0.46
N GLU A 2 -1.83 -9.26 0.59
CA GLU A 2 -1.32 -10.63 0.89
C GLU A 2 -1.48 -11.57 -0.32
N ALA A 3 -2.64 -11.49 -0.98
CA ALA A 3 -2.96 -12.31 -2.15
C ALA A 3 -1.94 -12.10 -3.29
N GLU A 4 -1.60 -10.85 -3.61
CA GLU A 4 -0.59 -10.54 -4.64
C GLU A 4 0.80 -11.05 -4.26
N PHE A 5 1.19 -10.90 -2.99
CA PHE A 5 2.50 -11.37 -2.54
C PHE A 5 2.60 -12.90 -2.66
N ARG A 6 1.58 -13.64 -2.21
CA ARG A 6 1.53 -15.11 -2.33
C ARG A 6 1.50 -15.55 -3.80
N ALA A 7 0.75 -14.86 -4.65
CA ALA A 7 0.72 -15.12 -6.09
C ALA A 7 2.09 -14.91 -6.74
N ALA A 8 2.81 -13.84 -6.36
CA ALA A 8 4.17 -13.57 -6.83
C ALA A 8 5.14 -14.68 -6.39
N LEU A 9 5.16 -15.03 -5.10
CA LEU A 9 6.00 -16.14 -4.60
C LEU A 9 5.78 -17.43 -5.39
N ARG A 10 4.51 -17.77 -5.66
CA ARG A 10 4.16 -18.95 -6.45
C ARG A 10 4.64 -18.86 -7.90
N ARG A 11 4.48 -17.70 -8.54
CA ARG A 11 4.89 -17.44 -9.92
C ARG A 11 6.41 -17.51 -10.08
N GLU A 12 7.14 -16.95 -9.13
CA GLU A 12 8.61 -16.89 -9.15
C GLU A 12 9.29 -18.15 -8.58
N GLY A 13 8.51 -19.13 -8.11
CA GLY A 13 9.06 -20.38 -7.54
C GLY A 13 9.82 -20.18 -6.23
N VAL A 14 9.48 -19.16 -5.45
CA VAL A 14 10.12 -18.86 -4.16
C VAL A 14 9.48 -19.71 -3.06
N GLU A 15 10.31 -20.55 -2.43
CA GLU A 15 9.93 -21.38 -1.29
C GLU A 15 10.43 -20.79 0.03
N GLY A 16 9.84 -21.22 1.16
CA GLY A 16 10.34 -20.84 2.49
C GLY A 16 10.06 -19.39 2.92
N ALA A 17 9.11 -18.69 2.29
CA ALA A 17 8.77 -17.30 2.63
C ALA A 17 7.91 -17.15 3.90
N GLU A 18 7.35 -18.23 4.44
CA GLU A 18 6.43 -18.16 5.61
C GLU A 18 7.04 -17.49 6.85
N PRO A 19 8.30 -17.75 7.26
CA PRO A 19 8.91 -17.03 8.38
C PRO A 19 9.03 -15.53 8.15
N PHE A 20 9.14 -15.09 6.89
CA PHE A 20 9.13 -13.67 6.53
C PHE A 20 7.71 -13.10 6.60
N LEU A 21 6.72 -13.79 6.02
CA LEU A 21 5.32 -13.36 6.05
C LEU A 21 4.77 -13.28 7.48
N ALA A 22 5.21 -14.17 8.37
CA ALA A 22 4.82 -14.15 9.79
C ALA A 22 5.31 -12.90 10.54
N ARG A 23 6.24 -12.12 9.98
CA ARG A 23 6.73 -10.86 10.56
C ARG A 23 5.94 -9.64 10.08
N LEU A 24 5.04 -9.82 9.11
CA LEU A 24 4.20 -8.76 8.57
C LEU A 24 2.86 -8.74 9.29
N ALA A 25 2.40 -7.55 9.66
CA ALA A 25 1.02 -7.34 10.07
C ALA A 25 0.18 -7.02 8.84
N TRP A 26 -0.85 -7.83 8.58
CA TRP A 26 -1.79 -7.56 7.50
C TRP A 26 -2.88 -6.60 7.97
N LEU A 27 -3.03 -5.49 7.26
CA LEU A 27 -4.08 -4.53 7.56
C LEU A 27 -5.37 -4.89 6.82
N LEU A 28 -6.46 -5.04 7.56
CA LEU A 28 -7.82 -5.09 7.04
C LEU A 28 -8.61 -3.94 7.67
N PRO A 29 -8.92 -2.87 6.92
CA PRO A 29 -9.73 -1.76 7.43
C PRO A 29 -11.08 -2.25 7.93
N ASP A 30 -11.53 -1.74 9.07
CA ASP A 30 -12.82 -2.10 9.68
C ASP A 30 -13.99 -1.25 9.14
N ARG A 31 -13.68 -0.29 8.26
CA ARG A 31 -14.63 0.58 7.58
C ARG A 31 -14.25 0.79 6.11
N PRO A 32 -15.20 1.26 5.27
CA PRO A 32 -14.87 1.73 3.93
C PRO A 32 -13.83 2.85 3.94
N LEU A 33 -12.97 2.85 2.91
CA LEU A 33 -11.87 3.80 2.71
C LEU A 33 -12.27 5.05 1.90
N GLY A 34 -13.56 5.38 1.84
CA GLY A 34 -14.07 6.47 0.99
C GLY A 34 -13.33 7.80 1.18
N PRO A 35 -13.18 8.31 2.42
CA PRO A 35 -12.47 9.57 2.68
C PRO A 35 -11.01 9.54 2.21
N GLU A 36 -10.32 8.42 2.40
CA GLU A 36 -8.93 8.24 1.98
C GLU A 36 -8.80 8.15 0.46
N MET A 37 -9.68 7.37 -0.19
CA MET A 37 -9.72 7.24 -1.64
C MET A 37 -9.98 8.60 -2.30
N GLU A 38 -10.91 9.39 -1.77
CA GLU A 38 -11.13 10.75 -2.27
C GLU A 38 -9.91 11.65 -2.07
N ARG A 39 -9.21 11.53 -0.93
CA ARG A 39 -7.97 12.29 -0.69
C ARG A 39 -6.89 11.93 -1.72
N VAL A 40 -6.72 10.66 -2.04
CA VAL A 40 -5.81 10.21 -3.10
C VAL A 40 -6.25 10.75 -4.46
N LEU A 41 -7.51 10.56 -4.83
CA LEU A 41 -8.03 10.95 -6.15
C LEU A 41 -7.99 12.46 -6.40
N ARG A 42 -8.10 13.29 -5.35
CA ARG A 42 -7.89 14.75 -5.45
C ARG A 42 -6.44 15.12 -5.76
N ALA A 43 -5.48 14.31 -5.32
CA ALA A 43 -4.06 14.55 -5.52
C ALA A 43 -3.54 13.93 -6.83
N ARG A 44 -3.95 12.68 -7.13
CA ARG A 44 -3.57 11.95 -8.34
C ARG A 44 -4.59 10.86 -8.66
N TYR A 45 -4.89 10.67 -9.94
CA TYR A 45 -5.74 9.57 -10.38
C TYR A 45 -5.04 8.23 -10.21
N LEU A 46 -5.67 7.31 -9.48
CA LEU A 46 -5.31 5.90 -9.37
C LEU A 46 -6.58 5.04 -9.53
N ARG A 47 -6.42 3.75 -9.78
CA ARG A 47 -7.54 2.81 -9.91
C ARG A 47 -7.26 1.47 -9.26
N GLY A 48 -8.32 0.73 -8.95
CA GLY A 48 -8.23 -0.65 -8.47
C GLY A 48 -7.35 -0.79 -7.23
N ALA A 49 -6.42 -1.75 -7.27
CA ALA A 49 -5.54 -2.09 -6.15
C ALA A 49 -4.61 -0.93 -5.78
N ASP A 50 -4.12 -0.15 -6.75
CA ASP A 50 -3.21 0.97 -6.48
C ASP A 50 -3.88 2.05 -5.63
N LEU A 51 -5.11 2.43 -6.00
CA LEU A 51 -5.92 3.36 -5.21
C LEU A 51 -6.18 2.80 -3.81
N TRP A 52 -6.52 1.51 -3.74
CA TRP A 52 -6.79 0.85 -2.46
C TRP A 52 -5.56 0.83 -1.55
N HIS A 53 -4.36 0.55 -2.07
CA HIS A 53 -3.12 0.50 -1.28
C HIS A 53 -2.78 1.85 -0.66
N VAL A 54 -2.79 2.94 -1.44
CA VAL A 54 -2.48 4.28 -0.91
C VAL A 54 -3.55 4.73 0.09
N ALA A 55 -4.84 4.46 -0.20
CA ALA A 55 -5.92 4.76 0.73
C ALA A 55 -5.82 3.97 2.04
N CYS A 56 -5.44 2.70 1.97
CA CYS A 56 -5.24 1.83 3.12
C CYS A 56 -4.08 2.32 4.00
N ALA A 57 -3.00 2.81 3.40
CA ALA A 57 -1.91 3.44 4.13
C ALA A 57 -2.36 4.74 4.82
N LEU A 58 -3.18 5.57 4.17
CA LEU A 58 -3.75 6.79 4.78
C LEU A 58 -4.69 6.48 5.95
N TYR A 59 -5.41 5.37 5.88
CA TYR A 59 -6.27 4.92 6.98
C TYR A 59 -5.46 4.53 8.21
N LEU A 60 -4.27 3.94 8.02
CA LEU A 60 -3.37 3.56 9.10
C LEU A 60 -2.59 4.74 9.69
N ALA A 61 -2.18 5.69 8.85
CA ALA A 61 -1.29 6.77 9.26
C ALA A 61 -2.07 7.97 9.83
N GLU A 62 -1.91 8.26 11.12
CA GLU A 62 -2.37 9.52 11.72
C GLU A 62 -1.72 10.72 11.02
N ASP A 63 -0.41 10.65 10.79
CA ASP A 63 0.36 11.54 9.91
C ASP A 63 1.13 10.71 8.84
N PRO A 64 0.84 10.89 7.54
CA PRO A 64 1.57 10.21 6.47
C PRO A 64 3.09 10.45 6.49
N ALA A 65 3.56 11.57 7.04
CA ALA A 65 4.98 11.86 7.14
C ALA A 65 5.70 10.96 8.16
N GLU A 66 4.99 10.28 9.06
CA GLU A 66 5.58 9.39 10.06
C GLU A 66 5.78 7.96 9.55
N VAL A 67 5.16 7.60 8.42
CA VAL A 67 5.20 6.25 7.86
C VAL A 67 5.90 6.25 6.49
N ASP A 68 6.84 5.32 6.30
CA ASP A 68 7.44 5.09 4.99
C ASP A 68 6.50 4.23 4.13
N PHE A 69 6.12 4.75 2.96
CA PHE A 69 5.38 4.01 1.95
C PHE A 69 6.37 3.40 0.95
N VAL A 70 6.61 2.09 1.05
CA VAL A 70 7.57 1.38 0.19
C VAL A 70 6.85 0.80 -1.03
N THR A 71 7.26 1.21 -2.23
CA THR A 71 6.72 0.68 -3.48
C THR A 71 7.74 0.73 -4.63
N LEU A 72 7.66 -0.26 -5.51
CA LEU A 72 8.36 -0.29 -6.80
C LEU A 72 7.51 0.28 -7.94
N ASP A 73 6.24 0.57 -7.69
CA ASP A 73 5.32 1.14 -8.69
C ASP A 73 5.46 2.66 -8.72
N GLU A 74 5.78 3.23 -9.88
CA GLU A 74 6.02 4.67 -10.05
C GLU A 74 4.75 5.51 -9.87
N GLU A 75 3.59 5.00 -10.27
CA GLU A 75 2.31 5.71 -10.13
C GLU A 75 1.85 5.73 -8.67
N GLN A 76 2.00 4.61 -7.95
CA GLN A 76 1.79 4.58 -6.50
C GLN A 76 2.79 5.46 -5.78
N ARG A 77 4.08 5.45 -6.15
CA ARG A 77 5.12 6.30 -5.55
C ARG A 77 4.72 7.77 -5.66
N ALA A 78 4.35 8.20 -6.86
CA ALA A 78 3.96 9.58 -7.10
C ALA A 78 2.67 9.96 -6.35
N ALA A 79 1.68 9.07 -6.29
CA ALA A 79 0.46 9.31 -5.53
C ALA A 79 0.71 9.38 -4.01
N ALA A 80 1.54 8.47 -3.47
CA ALA A 80 1.90 8.43 -2.05
C ALA A 80 2.65 9.70 -1.63
N GLN A 81 3.62 10.15 -2.42
CA GLN A 81 4.29 11.43 -2.21
C GLN A 81 3.32 12.61 -2.24
N ALA A 82 2.38 12.62 -3.20
CA ALA A 82 1.40 13.70 -3.35
C ALA A 82 0.43 13.81 -2.16
N VAL A 83 0.19 12.72 -1.41
CA VAL A 83 -0.65 12.73 -0.20
C VAL A 83 0.13 12.86 1.12
N GLY A 84 1.46 12.96 1.05
CA GLY A 84 2.32 13.31 2.18
C GLY A 84 3.19 12.19 2.74
N PHE A 85 3.21 10.99 2.13
CA PHE A 85 4.08 9.91 2.61
C PHE A 85 5.54 10.17 2.30
N ARG A 86 6.41 9.69 3.20
CA ARG A 86 7.81 9.44 2.85
C ARG A 86 7.88 8.21 1.97
N VAL A 87 8.57 8.30 0.83
CA VAL A 87 8.78 7.17 -0.07
C VAL A 87 10.28 6.96 -0.28
N PRO A 88 10.89 5.94 0.34
CA PRO A 88 12.32 5.68 0.20
C PRO A 88 12.67 5.22 -1.23
N ASN A 89 13.94 5.44 -1.59
CA ASN A 89 14.49 5.02 -2.89
C ASN A 89 14.73 3.52 -2.93
#